data_AF-A0A1M5L7Y3-F1
#
_entry.id   AF-A0A1M5L7Y3-F1
#
_cell.length_a   1.000
_cell.length_b   1.000
_cell.length_c   1.000
_cell.angle_alpha   90.00
_cell.angle_beta   90.00
_cell.angle_gamma   90.00
#
_symmetry.space_group_name_H-M   'P 1'
#
loop_
_entity.id
_entity.type
_entity.pdbx_description
1 polymer ?
#
loop_
_entity_poly.entity_id
_entity_poly.type
_entity_poly.pdbx_seq_one_letter_code
_entity_poly.pdbx_strand_id
1 'polypeptide(L)'
;MRFQASTLIISLSLAMFTACGDDDSFIPRQRELPGEVADMDELESYACSDEFKGEKVYVADLKQDYECDGDRWIRVDDEETSSSSSARSSSSDRASSSSIRSSSSSVRSSSSLGSSSSTPYSSVSFDFTKDEAFNSNVQYGELKDARDGHVYKTVTVGRQVWMAEDLAFEYVVNDEPFENYCGTDSCKILGRYYTWAAVMDSAGIFGTAGKGCGMGNKCSPAYPARGICPEGWHVPTNQEYNNLILYAGGSYEAALKIKSQVGWKDSLNSDIYGLSFLPGGRSTAIGNIKDISETFSWTSTEYDEKFAAWFILSSRSAGIVYNHTKNMANAVRCIKDTLVEDSFYDTITIAQPCRTEQEDNCTYGEFTDPRDNQVYKTIKIGNQVWFAENLKYETSISRCYANDCDLYGRYYLWRDIANNGGDLCPAGSHMPSKEEWETLFWAVSGANASGAALKSSTWRKRKEVDHFGFSALPAREFYGSSWGNSNTDYAEFWSSTKGENGVYSLSLYSDSDVCYFEEFKYYTSDYMYAIRCIVDSE
;
A
#
# COMPACT_ATOMS: atom_id res chain seq x y z
N MET A 1 58.94 42.96 12.61
CA MET A 1 59.38 43.69 11.40
C MET A 1 58.16 44.05 10.56
N ARG A 2 58.29 44.85 9.49
CA ARG A 2 57.17 45.33 8.65
C ARG A 2 56.75 44.32 7.57
N PHE A 3 55.49 44.42 7.14
CA PHE A 3 54.91 44.37 5.77
C PHE A 3 53.39 44.02 5.96
N GLN A 4 52.36 44.78 5.55
CA GLN A 4 52.01 45.47 4.28
C GLN A 4 52.09 44.53 3.06
N ALA A 5 51.15 44.48 2.11
CA ALA A 5 49.79 45.01 1.91
C ALA A 5 49.14 44.17 0.76
N SER A 6 47.94 44.39 0.17
CA SER A 6 46.98 45.52 0.11
C SER A 6 45.56 45.00 -0.18
N THR A 7 44.54 45.84 0.05
CA THR A 7 43.18 45.68 -0.50
C THR A 7 43.16 46.02 -2.00
N LEU A 8 42.24 45.43 -2.78
CA LEU A 8 41.77 46.02 -4.04
C LEU A 8 40.25 45.92 -4.16
N ILE A 9 39.60 47.06 -4.41
CA ILE A 9 38.17 47.18 -4.76
C ILE A 9 38.13 47.76 -6.17
N ILE A 10 37.28 47.22 -7.04
CA ILE A 10 36.96 47.81 -8.33
C ILE A 10 35.44 47.90 -8.46
N SER A 11 34.96 49.10 -8.77
CA SER A 11 33.55 49.42 -9.00
C SER A 11 33.43 50.34 -10.21
N LEU A 12 32.57 49.99 -11.17
CA LEU A 12 32.24 50.80 -12.35
C LEU A 12 30.90 50.26 -12.91
N SER A 13 29.75 50.74 -12.46
CA SER A 13 29.06 51.96 -12.87
C SER A 13 28.50 51.94 -14.31
N LEU A 14 27.23 51.52 -14.38
CA LEU A 14 26.17 51.88 -15.33
C LEU A 14 26.49 52.88 -16.46
N ALA A 15 26.06 52.56 -17.68
CA ALA A 15 25.77 53.52 -18.73
C ALA A 15 24.39 53.21 -19.36
N MET A 16 23.52 54.21 -19.50
CA MET A 16 22.31 54.12 -20.33
C MET A 16 22.59 54.68 -21.72
N PHE A 17 21.94 54.12 -22.74
CA PHE A 17 21.60 54.86 -23.95
C PHE A 17 20.14 54.56 -24.34
N THR A 18 19.38 55.62 -24.61
CA THR A 18 18.01 55.57 -25.13
C THR A 18 17.96 56.30 -26.46
N ALA A 19 17.45 55.61 -27.49
CA ALA A 19 17.05 56.18 -28.78
C ALA A 19 15.95 55.28 -29.36
N CYS A 20 15.08 55.84 -30.20
CA CYS A 20 13.86 55.19 -30.69
C CYS A 20 13.80 55.22 -32.22
N GLY A 21 13.06 54.27 -32.79
CA GLY A 21 12.54 54.32 -34.16
C GLY A 21 13.52 53.89 -35.25
N ASP A 22 13.06 53.34 -36.39
CA ASP A 22 11.69 52.96 -36.77
C ASP A 22 11.71 51.70 -37.65
N ASP A 23 10.52 51.19 -37.95
CA ASP A 23 10.17 50.02 -38.77
C ASP A 23 11.15 49.60 -39.89
N ASP A 24 11.46 48.30 -39.94
CA ASP A 24 11.61 47.59 -41.20
C ASP A 24 11.00 46.18 -41.06
N SER A 25 10.08 45.82 -41.95
CA SER A 25 9.18 44.68 -41.75
C SER A 25 9.80 43.36 -42.24
N PHE A 26 10.36 42.59 -41.29
CA PHE A 26 10.83 41.23 -41.53
C PHE A 26 9.67 40.29 -41.87
N ILE A 27 9.36 40.18 -43.15
CA ILE A 27 8.59 39.07 -43.72
C ILE A 27 9.47 37.81 -43.61
N PRO A 28 9.08 36.78 -42.83
CA PRO A 28 9.76 35.50 -42.88
C PRO A 28 9.55 34.90 -44.26
N ARG A 29 10.61 34.39 -44.89
CA ARG A 29 10.41 33.52 -46.08
C ARG A 29 9.64 32.29 -45.62
N GLN A 30 8.56 31.95 -46.32
CA GLN A 30 7.92 30.65 -46.18
C GLN A 30 8.99 29.56 -46.33
N ARG A 31 8.98 28.57 -45.44
CA ARG A 31 9.74 27.33 -45.65
C ARG A 31 9.02 26.57 -46.75
N GLU A 32 9.59 26.53 -47.95
CA GLU A 32 9.17 25.57 -48.97
C GLU A 32 9.36 24.16 -48.38
N LEU A 33 8.30 23.35 -48.46
CA LEU A 33 8.26 22.02 -47.86
C LEU A 33 9.16 21.05 -48.64
N PRO A 34 10.09 20.31 -48.01
CA PRO A 34 10.88 19.30 -48.69
C PRO A 34 10.02 18.06 -48.99
N GLY A 35 10.21 17.44 -50.17
CA GLY A 35 9.50 16.21 -50.54
C GLY A 35 10.05 14.92 -49.91
N GLU A 36 11.22 15.00 -49.27
CA GLU A 36 11.86 13.89 -48.54
C GLU A 36 12.57 14.47 -47.30
N VAL A 37 12.43 13.78 -46.16
CA VAL A 37 13.08 14.10 -44.87
C VAL A 37 13.65 12.82 -44.25
N ALA A 38 14.62 12.96 -43.36
CA ALA A 38 15.30 11.80 -42.76
C ALA A 38 14.36 10.99 -41.85
N ASP A 39 13.73 11.67 -40.90
CA ASP A 39 12.96 11.06 -39.81
C ASP A 39 11.67 11.86 -39.50
N MET A 40 10.90 11.39 -38.51
CA MET A 40 9.63 12.01 -38.12
C MET A 40 9.81 13.32 -37.35
N ASP A 41 10.90 13.46 -36.58
CA ASP A 41 11.18 14.69 -35.82
C ASP A 41 11.50 15.84 -36.80
N GLU A 42 12.18 15.55 -37.91
CA GLU A 42 12.35 16.49 -39.03
C GLU A 42 11.01 16.84 -39.68
N LEU A 43 10.13 15.87 -39.96
CA LEU A 43 8.81 16.12 -40.57
C LEU A 43 7.91 17.00 -39.69
N GLU A 44 7.83 16.69 -38.39
CA GLU A 44 7.03 17.47 -37.44
C GLU A 44 7.59 18.89 -37.26
N SER A 45 8.88 19.12 -37.48
CA SER A 45 9.50 20.46 -37.44
C SER A 45 9.01 21.44 -38.53
N TYR A 46 8.29 20.96 -39.54
CA TYR A 46 7.62 21.79 -40.55
C TYR A 46 6.16 22.13 -40.19
N ALA A 47 5.56 21.40 -39.25
CA ALA A 47 4.17 21.51 -38.79
C ALA A 47 3.11 21.46 -39.91
N CYS A 48 2.40 20.33 -40.02
CA CYS A 48 1.20 20.27 -40.86
C CYS A 48 0.20 21.35 -40.42
N SER A 49 -0.35 22.04 -41.41
CA SER A 49 -1.31 23.14 -41.27
C SER A 49 -2.13 23.24 -42.55
N ASP A 50 -3.21 24.03 -42.55
CA ASP A 50 -4.03 24.26 -43.75
C ASP A 50 -3.23 24.82 -44.96
N GLU A 51 -2.02 25.35 -44.76
CA GLU A 51 -1.11 25.78 -45.84
C GLU A 51 -0.48 24.60 -46.61
N PHE A 52 -0.28 23.45 -45.95
CA PHE A 52 0.32 22.24 -46.53
C PHE A 52 -0.69 21.09 -46.73
N LYS A 53 -2.00 21.38 -46.61
CA LYS A 53 -3.08 20.39 -46.68
C LYS A 53 -3.10 19.65 -48.02
N GLY A 54 -2.83 18.35 -47.99
CA GLY A 54 -2.74 17.47 -49.17
C GLY A 54 -1.34 17.37 -49.80
N GLU A 55 -0.34 18.11 -49.30
CA GLU A 55 1.06 17.90 -49.67
C GLU A 55 1.60 16.61 -49.05
N LYS A 56 2.56 15.97 -49.74
CA LYS A 56 3.13 14.67 -49.36
C LYS A 56 4.64 14.76 -49.18
N VAL A 57 5.14 14.08 -48.14
CA VAL A 57 6.57 13.98 -47.80
C VAL A 57 6.93 12.53 -47.51
N TYR A 58 8.03 12.06 -48.08
CA TYR A 58 8.61 10.75 -47.80
C TYR A 58 9.52 10.81 -46.57
N VAL A 59 9.31 9.93 -45.59
CA VAL A 59 10.18 9.80 -44.40
C VAL A 59 11.13 8.63 -44.62
N ALA A 60 12.42 8.93 -44.83
CA ALA A 60 13.40 7.97 -45.33
C ALA A 60 13.67 6.79 -44.39
N ASP A 61 13.78 7.02 -43.07
CA ASP A 61 14.03 5.97 -42.09
C ASP A 61 12.81 5.05 -41.88
N LEU A 62 11.60 5.57 -42.08
CA LEU A 62 10.34 4.79 -42.03
C LEU A 62 9.98 4.17 -43.39
N LYS A 63 10.59 4.65 -44.48
CA LYS A 63 10.34 4.29 -45.88
C LYS A 63 8.89 4.46 -46.31
N GLN A 64 8.26 5.51 -45.82
CA GLN A 64 6.81 5.67 -45.80
C GLN A 64 6.43 7.11 -46.16
N ASP A 65 5.46 7.26 -47.06
CA ASP A 65 4.86 8.55 -47.40
C ASP A 65 3.85 9.01 -46.33
N TYR A 66 3.84 10.31 -46.06
CA TYR A 66 2.90 10.99 -45.18
C TYR A 66 2.26 12.19 -45.90
N GLU A 67 0.95 12.40 -45.71
CA GLU A 67 0.15 13.48 -46.28
C GLU A 67 -0.44 14.35 -45.16
N CYS A 68 -0.39 15.67 -45.28
CA CYS A 68 -0.92 16.58 -44.27
C CYS A 68 -2.45 16.72 -44.38
N ASP A 69 -3.19 16.40 -43.32
CA ASP A 69 -4.66 16.56 -43.27
C ASP A 69 -5.13 18.00 -42.98
N GLY A 70 -4.17 18.89 -42.68
CA GLY A 70 -4.32 20.30 -42.32
C GLY A 70 -4.18 20.58 -40.82
N ASP A 71 -4.18 19.55 -39.97
CA ASP A 71 -3.84 19.63 -38.54
C ASP A 71 -2.63 18.73 -38.18
N ARG A 72 -2.38 17.64 -38.93
CA ARG A 72 -1.32 16.65 -38.69
C ARG A 72 -0.91 15.84 -39.93
N TRP A 73 0.28 15.25 -39.89
CA TRP A 73 0.76 14.31 -40.91
C TRP A 73 0.10 12.92 -40.73
N ILE A 74 -0.60 12.44 -41.76
CA ILE A 74 -1.20 11.10 -41.82
C ILE A 74 -0.35 10.19 -42.71
N ARG A 75 -0.05 8.99 -42.22
CA ARG A 75 0.59 7.90 -42.99
C ARG A 75 -0.29 7.49 -44.18
N VAL A 76 0.29 7.45 -45.39
CA VAL A 76 -0.39 7.01 -46.62
C VAL A 76 -0.07 5.55 -46.91
N ASP A 77 -0.93 4.63 -46.48
CA ASP A 77 -0.80 3.21 -46.82
C ASP A 77 -1.42 2.88 -48.18
N ASP A 78 -0.69 2.15 -49.03
CA ASP A 78 -1.16 1.67 -50.34
C ASP A 78 -2.17 0.50 -50.16
N GLU A 79 -3.46 0.80 -49.99
CA GLU A 79 -4.51 -0.23 -49.84
C GLU A 79 -4.87 -0.96 -51.15
N GLU A 80 -4.53 -2.26 -51.25
CA GLU A 80 -5.22 -3.21 -52.14
C GLU A 80 -6.37 -3.95 -51.42
N THR A 81 -7.55 -3.32 -51.40
CA THR A 81 -8.91 -3.91 -51.52
C THR A 81 -9.25 -5.28 -50.87
N SER A 82 -10.30 -5.34 -50.03
CA SER A 82 -11.66 -5.85 -50.41
C SER A 82 -12.52 -6.60 -49.35
N SER A 83 -13.73 -6.06 -49.06
CA SER A 83 -15.04 -6.79 -48.90
C SER A 83 -15.26 -7.85 -47.77
N SER A 84 -16.48 -8.25 -47.35
CA SER A 84 -17.83 -7.64 -47.25
C SER A 84 -18.84 -8.59 -46.51
N SER A 85 -20.07 -8.12 -46.22
CA SER A 85 -21.26 -8.84 -45.67
C SER A 85 -21.23 -9.26 -44.17
N SER A 86 -22.27 -9.20 -43.31
CA SER A 86 -23.77 -9.19 -43.38
C SER A 86 -24.47 -10.57 -43.46
N ALA A 87 -25.53 -10.91 -42.70
CA ALA A 87 -26.23 -10.25 -41.57
C ALA A 87 -27.29 -11.17 -40.87
N ARG A 88 -27.80 -10.74 -39.68
CA ARG A 88 -29.19 -10.91 -39.12
C ARG A 88 -29.78 -12.28 -38.67
N SER A 89 -30.09 -12.38 -37.35
CA SER A 89 -31.41 -12.65 -36.66
C SER A 89 -32.37 -13.80 -37.12
N SER A 90 -33.26 -14.45 -36.32
CA SER A 90 -33.86 -14.23 -34.97
C SER A 90 -34.59 -15.49 -34.41
N SER A 91 -35.09 -15.44 -33.15
CA SER A 91 -36.33 -16.10 -32.59
C SER A 91 -36.46 -17.65 -32.52
N SER A 92 -37.22 -18.29 -31.60
CA SER A 92 -37.84 -17.93 -30.29
C SER A 92 -38.42 -19.19 -29.57
N ASP A 93 -38.93 -19.03 -28.33
CA ASP A 93 -39.95 -19.89 -27.64
C ASP A 93 -39.60 -21.34 -27.21
N ARG A 94 -40.30 -22.00 -26.25
CA ARG A 94 -40.83 -21.61 -24.89
C ARG A 94 -41.32 -22.87 -24.12
N ALA A 95 -41.39 -22.81 -22.77
CA ALA A 95 -42.11 -23.72 -21.84
C ALA A 95 -41.57 -25.18 -21.69
N SER A 96 -41.25 -25.67 -20.48
CA SER A 96 -42.11 -26.40 -19.50
C SER A 96 -42.61 -27.78 -19.96
N SER A 97 -42.60 -28.89 -19.21
CA SER A 97 -42.08 -29.29 -17.87
C SER A 97 -42.24 -30.85 -17.74
N SER A 98 -42.02 -31.62 -16.66
CA SER A 98 -41.77 -31.40 -15.22
C SER A 98 -41.19 -32.66 -14.52
N SER A 99 -40.54 -32.50 -13.37
CA SER A 99 -40.48 -33.40 -12.19
C SER A 99 -40.54 -34.95 -12.32
N ILE A 100 -39.49 -35.64 -11.84
CA ILE A 100 -39.58 -36.89 -11.05
C ILE A 100 -38.34 -37.04 -10.15
N ARG A 101 -38.42 -37.86 -9.09
CA ARG A 101 -37.44 -37.96 -7.98
C ARG A 101 -36.48 -39.16 -8.06
N SER A 102 -35.48 -39.13 -7.16
CA SER A 102 -34.88 -40.27 -6.44
C SER A 102 -33.61 -40.93 -7.01
N SER A 103 -32.46 -40.56 -6.41
CA SER A 103 -31.44 -41.44 -5.79
C SER A 103 -31.30 -42.90 -6.30
N SER A 104 -30.10 -43.41 -6.59
CA SER A 104 -29.10 -43.71 -5.54
C SER A 104 -27.68 -44.11 -6.02
N SER A 105 -26.69 -43.81 -5.19
CA SER A 105 -25.44 -44.57 -4.89
C SER A 105 -24.69 -45.44 -5.94
N SER A 106 -23.43 -45.04 -6.20
CA SER A 106 -22.19 -45.82 -5.91
C SER A 106 -21.45 -46.69 -6.96
N VAL A 107 -20.24 -46.19 -7.29
CA VAL A 107 -18.92 -46.83 -7.61
C VAL A 107 -18.62 -47.68 -8.86
N ARG A 108 -17.41 -47.41 -9.41
CA ARG A 108 -16.43 -48.28 -10.13
C ARG A 108 -16.77 -48.66 -11.60
N SER A 109 -15.85 -48.59 -12.58
CA SER A 109 -14.39 -48.34 -12.59
C SER A 109 -13.84 -47.85 -13.95
N SER A 110 -12.66 -47.20 -13.90
CA SER A 110 -11.54 -47.24 -14.88
C SER A 110 -11.74 -47.05 -16.40
N SER A 111 -11.08 -45.99 -16.90
CA SER A 111 -10.23 -45.92 -18.11
C SER A 111 -10.81 -46.15 -19.51
N SER A 112 -10.87 -45.05 -20.26
CA SER A 112 -10.27 -44.95 -21.61
C SER A 112 -9.63 -43.57 -21.80
N LEU A 113 -8.64 -43.45 -22.69
CA LEU A 113 -7.91 -42.21 -22.99
C LEU A 113 -8.44 -41.56 -24.27
N GLY A 114 -8.31 -40.24 -24.37
CA GLY A 114 -8.17 -39.56 -25.66
C GLY A 114 -9.43 -38.99 -26.31
N SER A 115 -9.93 -37.87 -25.78
CA SER A 115 -10.28 -36.73 -26.65
C SER A 115 -10.16 -35.43 -25.85
N SER A 116 -9.57 -34.40 -26.46
CA SER A 116 -9.33 -33.10 -25.82
C SER A 116 -10.57 -32.21 -25.94
N SER A 117 -11.54 -32.39 -25.05
CA SER A 117 -12.58 -31.37 -24.83
C SER A 117 -12.05 -30.29 -23.88
N SER A 118 -12.20 -29.02 -24.25
CA SER A 118 -11.98 -27.90 -23.34
C SER A 118 -12.88 -28.04 -22.12
N THR A 119 -12.28 -28.14 -20.92
CA THR A 119 -13.03 -28.09 -19.67
C THR A 119 -13.73 -26.74 -19.58
N PRO A 120 -15.05 -26.68 -19.32
CA PRO A 120 -15.76 -25.41 -19.20
C PRO A 120 -15.09 -24.50 -18.17
N TYR A 121 -14.82 -23.26 -18.55
CA TYR A 121 -14.38 -22.22 -17.60
C TYR A 121 -15.40 -22.13 -16.46
N SER A 122 -14.89 -22.06 -15.22
CA SER A 122 -15.74 -21.79 -14.05
C SER A 122 -16.19 -20.34 -14.08
N SER A 123 -17.28 -20.05 -14.78
CA SER A 123 -17.90 -18.73 -14.84
C SER A 123 -18.42 -18.30 -13.47
N VAL A 124 -17.61 -17.54 -12.73
CA VAL A 124 -18.05 -16.91 -11.47
C VAL A 124 -19.00 -15.77 -11.84
N SER A 125 -20.29 -15.99 -11.59
CA SER A 125 -21.35 -14.99 -11.78
C SER A 125 -21.63 -14.28 -10.46
N PHE A 126 -21.64 -12.95 -10.48
CA PHE A 126 -21.98 -12.11 -9.34
C PHE A 126 -23.43 -11.61 -9.47
N ASP A 127 -24.14 -11.58 -8.34
CA ASP A 127 -25.54 -11.12 -8.24
C ASP A 127 -25.61 -9.62 -7.87
N PHE A 128 -24.58 -8.87 -8.27
CA PHE A 128 -24.40 -7.42 -8.06
C PHE A 128 -23.51 -6.83 -9.16
N THR A 129 -23.65 -5.54 -9.39
CA THR A 129 -22.84 -4.75 -10.35
C THR A 129 -21.59 -4.17 -9.70
N LYS A 130 -20.64 -3.69 -10.52
CA LYS A 130 -19.43 -2.99 -10.02
C LYS A 130 -19.80 -1.77 -9.16
N ASP A 131 -20.84 -1.02 -9.51
CA ASP A 131 -21.24 0.16 -8.75
C ASP A 131 -21.83 -0.17 -7.38
N GLU A 132 -22.53 -1.30 -7.23
CA GLU A 132 -23.03 -1.81 -5.94
C GLU A 132 -21.91 -2.34 -5.02
N ALA A 133 -20.67 -2.48 -5.52
CA ALA A 133 -19.52 -2.80 -4.69
C ALA A 133 -19.07 -1.63 -3.80
N PHE A 134 -19.35 -0.39 -4.21
CA PHE A 134 -18.86 0.81 -3.54
C PHE A 134 -19.83 1.33 -2.48
N ASN A 135 -19.34 1.62 -1.28
CA ASN A 135 -20.14 2.25 -0.23
C ASN A 135 -20.59 3.66 -0.65
N SER A 136 -21.90 3.83 -0.86
CA SER A 136 -22.54 5.08 -1.30
C SER A 136 -22.50 6.22 -0.28
N ASN A 137 -22.06 5.96 0.95
CA ASN A 137 -21.85 6.99 1.98
C ASN A 137 -20.45 7.64 1.90
N VAL A 138 -19.54 7.09 1.08
CA VAL A 138 -18.17 7.59 0.91
C VAL A 138 -18.09 8.45 -0.35
N GLN A 139 -17.32 9.55 -0.29
CA GLN A 139 -16.98 10.33 -1.47
C GLN A 139 -15.68 9.82 -2.07
N TYR A 140 -15.73 9.43 -3.34
CA TYR A 140 -14.59 8.91 -4.10
C TYR A 140 -13.96 10.01 -4.93
N GLY A 141 -12.64 10.00 -5.02
CA GLY A 141 -11.92 10.64 -6.13
C GLY A 141 -11.89 9.72 -7.35
N GLU A 142 -11.32 10.20 -8.45
CA GLU A 142 -11.14 9.43 -9.68
C GLU A 142 -9.69 9.44 -10.14
N LEU A 143 -9.24 8.32 -10.72
CA LEU A 143 -7.99 8.20 -11.46
C LEU A 143 -8.31 7.68 -12.85
N LYS A 144 -8.07 8.51 -13.88
CA LYS A 144 -8.03 8.03 -15.25
C LYS A 144 -6.62 7.53 -15.57
N ASP A 145 -6.49 6.24 -15.87
CA ASP A 145 -5.26 5.68 -16.42
C ASP A 145 -5.11 6.15 -17.88
N ALA A 146 -3.97 6.75 -18.21
CA ALA A 146 -3.69 7.26 -19.54
C ALA A 146 -3.40 6.15 -20.57
N ARG A 147 -3.14 4.91 -20.12
CA ARG A 147 -2.67 3.79 -20.96
C ARG A 147 -3.81 3.02 -21.63
N ASP A 148 -4.93 2.86 -20.93
CA ASP A 148 -6.15 2.19 -21.42
C ASP A 148 -7.41 3.09 -21.39
N GLY A 149 -7.31 4.27 -20.78
CA GLY A 149 -8.41 5.22 -20.61
C GLY A 149 -9.39 4.86 -19.48
N HIS A 150 -9.14 3.79 -18.71
CA HIS A 150 -10.01 3.32 -17.64
C HIS A 150 -10.04 4.33 -16.48
N VAL A 151 -11.23 4.56 -15.92
CA VAL A 151 -11.41 5.43 -14.75
C VAL A 151 -11.65 4.56 -13.52
N TYR A 152 -10.66 4.54 -12.64
CA TYR A 152 -10.70 3.85 -11.35
C TYR A 152 -11.23 4.80 -10.27
N LYS A 153 -12.13 4.34 -9.41
CA LYS A 153 -12.47 5.09 -8.18
C LYS A 153 -11.31 5.04 -7.20
N THR A 154 -11.12 6.11 -6.44
CA THR A 154 -10.03 6.27 -5.45
C THR A 154 -10.57 6.83 -4.14
N VAL A 155 -9.87 6.55 -3.05
CA VAL A 155 -10.27 6.99 -1.70
C VAL A 155 -9.06 7.31 -0.84
N THR A 156 -9.19 8.30 0.05
CA THR A 156 -8.15 8.67 1.01
C THR A 156 -8.37 7.93 2.33
N VAL A 157 -7.34 7.22 2.80
CA VAL A 157 -7.35 6.47 4.06
C VAL A 157 -6.11 6.88 4.87
N GLY A 158 -6.31 7.55 6.00
CA GLY A 158 -5.24 8.34 6.63
C GLY A 158 -4.72 9.39 5.64
N ARG A 159 -3.41 9.41 5.39
CA ARG A 159 -2.78 10.25 4.35
C ARG A 159 -2.72 9.59 2.97
N GLN A 160 -3.05 8.31 2.85
CA GLN A 160 -2.76 7.53 1.64
C GLN A 160 -3.96 7.51 0.70
N VAL A 161 -3.74 7.85 -0.58
CA VAL A 161 -4.79 7.71 -1.60
C VAL A 161 -4.64 6.33 -2.26
N TRP A 162 -5.65 5.48 -2.06
CA TRP A 162 -5.72 4.13 -2.60
C TRP A 162 -6.70 4.08 -3.78
N MET A 163 -6.49 3.14 -4.71
CA MET A 163 -7.60 2.68 -5.56
C MET A 163 -8.66 1.98 -4.70
N ALA A 164 -9.93 2.33 -4.91
CA ALA A 164 -11.09 1.68 -4.28
C ALA A 164 -11.47 0.37 -5.00
N GLU A 165 -10.70 -0.04 -6.00
CA GLU A 165 -10.94 -1.19 -6.87
C GLU A 165 -9.59 -1.75 -7.35
N ASP A 166 -9.61 -2.98 -7.89
CA ASP A 166 -8.41 -3.69 -8.31
C ASP A 166 -8.10 -3.46 -9.81
N LEU A 167 -6.81 -3.39 -10.16
CA LEU A 167 -6.33 -2.93 -11.47
C LEU A 167 -6.86 -3.81 -12.63
N ALA A 168 -7.46 -3.20 -13.65
CA ALA A 168 -8.07 -3.86 -14.81
C ALA A 168 -7.21 -3.83 -16.10
N PHE A 169 -6.06 -3.17 -16.04
CA PHE A 169 -5.15 -2.88 -17.15
C PHE A 169 -4.66 -4.13 -17.91
N GLU A 170 -4.84 -4.15 -19.23
CA GLU A 170 -4.32 -5.20 -20.12
C GLU A 170 -2.81 -4.99 -20.33
N TYR A 171 -1.98 -5.65 -19.53
CA TYR A 171 -0.53 -5.53 -19.68
C TYR A 171 -0.03 -6.29 -20.91
N VAL A 172 0.50 -5.56 -21.89
CA VAL A 172 0.97 -6.08 -23.18
C VAL A 172 2.46 -5.75 -23.35
N VAL A 173 3.23 -6.71 -23.88
CA VAL A 173 4.67 -6.57 -24.17
C VAL A 173 4.96 -7.18 -25.53
N ASN A 174 5.42 -6.37 -26.49
CA ASN A 174 5.58 -6.75 -27.90
C ASN A 174 4.28 -7.31 -28.50
N ASP A 175 3.19 -6.55 -28.35
CA ASP A 175 1.83 -6.85 -28.85
C ASP A 175 1.14 -8.12 -28.30
N GLU A 176 1.79 -8.87 -27.41
CA GLU A 176 1.24 -10.06 -26.74
C GLU A 176 0.93 -9.80 -25.23
N PRO A 177 -0.17 -10.35 -24.67
CA PRO A 177 -0.49 -10.21 -23.25
C PRO A 177 0.56 -10.82 -22.32
N PHE A 178 1.20 -9.99 -21.48
CA PHE A 178 2.25 -10.42 -20.57
C PHE A 178 1.69 -10.82 -19.21
N GLU A 179 1.73 -12.12 -18.90
CA GLU A 179 1.47 -12.77 -17.60
C GLU A 179 0.28 -12.21 -16.76
N ASN A 180 -0.76 -11.72 -17.46
CA ASN A 180 -2.02 -11.28 -16.87
C ASN A 180 -3.18 -12.12 -17.41
N TYR A 181 -4.22 -12.26 -16.60
CA TYR A 181 -5.31 -13.20 -16.84
C TYR A 181 -6.65 -12.58 -16.46
N CYS A 182 -7.64 -12.86 -17.30
CA CYS A 182 -9.04 -12.59 -17.03
C CYS A 182 -9.85 -13.91 -17.02
N GLY A 183 -10.65 -14.12 -15.96
CA GLY A 183 -11.56 -15.25 -15.83
C GLY A 183 -13.00 -14.83 -16.15
N THR A 184 -13.48 -15.12 -17.36
CA THR A 184 -14.82 -14.72 -17.87
C THR A 184 -15.10 -13.21 -17.75
N ASP A 185 -16.36 -12.76 -17.90
CA ASP A 185 -16.71 -11.35 -17.74
C ASP A 185 -16.45 -10.76 -16.33
N SER A 186 -16.06 -11.58 -15.34
CA SER A 186 -15.92 -11.16 -13.94
C SER A 186 -14.90 -10.04 -13.72
N CYS A 187 -13.92 -9.91 -14.64
CA CYS A 187 -12.86 -8.91 -14.57
C CYS A 187 -13.37 -7.46 -14.68
N LYS A 188 -14.58 -7.28 -15.22
CA LYS A 188 -15.29 -5.99 -15.23
C LYS A 188 -15.73 -5.54 -13.83
N ILE A 189 -15.79 -6.48 -12.88
CA ILE A 189 -16.15 -6.27 -11.47
C ILE A 189 -14.91 -6.39 -10.57
N LEU A 190 -14.02 -7.35 -10.84
CA LEU A 190 -12.88 -7.74 -9.98
C LEU A 190 -11.50 -7.23 -10.41
N GLY A 191 -11.39 -6.53 -11.55
CA GLY A 191 -10.09 -6.26 -12.17
C GLY A 191 -9.45 -7.51 -12.79
N ARG A 192 -8.15 -7.47 -13.06
CA ARG A 192 -7.37 -8.60 -13.62
C ARG A 192 -6.46 -9.24 -12.59
N TYR A 193 -6.02 -10.45 -12.91
CA TYR A 193 -5.06 -11.21 -12.11
C TYR A 193 -3.70 -11.21 -12.82
N TYR A 194 -2.64 -10.87 -12.10
CA TYR A 194 -1.28 -10.71 -12.63
C TYR A 194 -0.34 -11.65 -11.88
N THR A 195 0.67 -12.22 -12.54
CA THR A 195 1.81 -12.81 -11.81
C THR A 195 2.62 -11.72 -11.10
N TRP A 196 3.51 -12.09 -10.18
CA TRP A 196 4.38 -11.09 -9.57
C TRP A 196 5.37 -10.48 -10.58
N ALA A 197 5.76 -11.22 -11.62
CA ALA A 197 6.60 -10.70 -12.71
C ALA A 197 5.83 -9.68 -13.59
N ALA A 198 4.54 -9.90 -13.82
CA ALA A 198 3.67 -8.90 -14.41
C ALA A 198 3.57 -7.67 -13.49
N VAL A 199 3.18 -7.84 -12.21
CA VAL A 199 3.00 -6.74 -11.25
C VAL A 199 4.21 -5.82 -11.16
N MET A 200 5.41 -6.38 -11.10
CA MET A 200 6.65 -5.63 -10.94
C MET A 200 7.16 -4.95 -12.22
N ASP A 201 6.47 -5.07 -13.36
CA ASP A 201 6.96 -4.63 -14.68
C ASP A 201 8.34 -5.26 -15.00
N SER A 202 8.37 -6.59 -15.10
CA SER A 202 9.61 -7.33 -15.35
C SER A 202 10.27 -6.99 -16.69
N ALA A 203 9.50 -6.58 -17.71
CA ALA A 203 10.05 -6.09 -18.97
C ALA A 203 10.68 -4.69 -18.84
N GLY A 204 10.21 -3.88 -17.89
CA GLY A 204 10.66 -2.52 -17.63
C GLY A 204 10.16 -1.53 -18.69
N ILE A 205 8.85 -1.56 -18.96
CA ILE A 205 8.12 -0.69 -19.89
C ILE A 205 7.73 0.63 -19.22
N PHE A 206 7.38 0.57 -17.93
CA PHE A 206 6.86 1.68 -17.13
C PHE A 206 7.86 2.19 -16.07
N GLY A 207 8.86 1.37 -15.71
CA GLY A 207 9.97 1.77 -14.85
C GLY A 207 11.09 0.73 -14.76
N THR A 208 12.24 1.12 -14.20
CA THR A 208 13.38 0.20 -14.01
C THR A 208 13.36 -0.57 -12.69
N ALA A 209 12.55 -0.14 -11.72
CA ALA A 209 12.58 -0.60 -10.33
C ALA A 209 12.33 -2.11 -10.15
N GLY A 210 11.53 -2.74 -11.02
CA GLY A 210 11.24 -4.18 -11.00
C GLY A 210 11.70 -4.95 -12.25
N LYS A 211 12.56 -4.35 -13.08
CA LYS A 211 12.99 -4.95 -14.35
C LYS A 211 13.78 -6.25 -14.11
N GLY A 212 13.36 -7.34 -14.73
CA GLY A 212 13.89 -8.69 -14.55
C GLY A 212 13.35 -9.44 -13.32
N CYS A 213 12.51 -8.83 -12.49
CA CYS A 213 11.93 -9.49 -11.31
C CYS A 213 10.90 -10.56 -11.71
N GLY A 214 10.90 -11.68 -10.99
CA GLY A 214 10.04 -12.82 -11.32
C GLY A 214 10.47 -14.10 -10.63
N MET A 215 9.93 -15.23 -11.10
CA MET A 215 10.28 -16.55 -10.57
C MET A 215 11.68 -16.99 -11.03
N GLY A 216 12.51 -17.45 -10.10
CA GLY A 216 13.90 -17.85 -10.34
C GLY A 216 14.93 -16.72 -10.16
N ASN A 217 14.48 -15.46 -10.15
CA ASN A 217 15.34 -14.30 -9.94
C ASN A 217 15.11 -13.72 -8.53
N LYS A 218 16.19 -13.37 -7.84
CA LYS A 218 16.13 -12.60 -6.59
C LYS A 218 16.12 -11.11 -6.92
N CYS A 219 15.17 -10.37 -6.36
CA CYS A 219 15.01 -8.94 -6.53
C CYS A 219 14.98 -8.17 -5.20
N SER A 220 15.24 -6.88 -5.29
CA SER A 220 15.05 -5.92 -4.20
C SER A 220 14.60 -4.60 -4.83
N PRO A 221 13.31 -4.47 -5.17
CA PRO A 221 12.81 -3.34 -5.94
C PRO A 221 13.03 -2.01 -5.23
N ALA A 222 13.40 -0.98 -5.98
CA ALA A 222 13.51 0.37 -5.43
C ALA A 222 12.11 0.91 -5.06
N TYR A 223 11.99 1.54 -3.89
CA TYR A 223 10.75 2.18 -3.45
C TYR A 223 10.70 3.67 -3.90
N PRO A 224 9.57 4.18 -4.39
CA PRO A 224 8.33 3.46 -4.71
C PRO A 224 8.46 2.62 -5.99
N ALA A 225 7.96 1.38 -5.95
CA ALA A 225 8.04 0.45 -7.06
C ALA A 225 6.80 0.55 -7.95
N ARG A 226 6.81 1.47 -8.93
CA ARG A 226 5.68 1.72 -9.86
C ARG A 226 5.07 0.42 -10.38
N GLY A 227 5.89 -0.48 -10.92
CA GLY A 227 5.42 -1.69 -11.58
C GLY A 227 4.42 -1.38 -12.69
N ILE A 228 3.36 -2.16 -12.79
CA ILE A 228 2.24 -1.93 -13.73
C ILE A 228 1.23 -0.86 -13.28
N CYS A 229 1.47 -0.14 -12.19
CA CYS A 229 0.55 0.93 -11.78
C CYS A 229 0.64 2.16 -12.71
N PRO A 230 -0.43 2.99 -12.75
CA PRO A 230 -0.44 4.25 -13.49
C PRO A 230 0.70 5.19 -13.07
N GLU A 231 0.97 6.23 -13.86
CA GLU A 231 2.00 7.21 -13.47
C GLU A 231 1.56 8.03 -12.24
N GLY A 232 2.46 8.23 -11.29
CA GLY A 232 2.13 8.80 -9.98
C GLY A 232 1.50 7.81 -8.99
N TRP A 233 1.54 6.50 -9.31
CA TRP A 233 1.03 5.41 -8.48
C TRP A 233 1.98 4.20 -8.51
N HIS A 234 1.99 3.42 -7.45
CA HIS A 234 2.86 2.25 -7.32
C HIS A 234 2.19 1.02 -6.68
N VAL A 235 2.89 -0.10 -6.77
CA VAL A 235 2.49 -1.38 -6.15
C VAL A 235 2.78 -1.29 -4.64
N PRO A 236 1.76 -1.36 -3.76
CA PRO A 236 1.96 -1.16 -2.33
C PRO A 236 2.96 -2.16 -1.74
N THR A 237 3.75 -1.68 -0.79
CA THR A 237 4.62 -2.52 0.03
C THR A 237 3.83 -3.29 1.10
N ASN A 238 4.48 -4.27 1.73
CA ASN A 238 3.99 -4.85 2.99
C ASN A 238 3.68 -3.78 4.06
N GLN A 239 4.48 -2.72 4.13
CA GLN A 239 4.34 -1.68 5.16
C GLN A 239 3.06 -0.86 4.97
N GLU A 240 2.65 -0.60 3.73
CA GLU A 240 1.49 0.24 3.43
C GLU A 240 0.17 -0.51 3.64
N TYR A 241 0.13 -1.81 3.31
CA TYR A 241 -0.95 -2.69 3.75
C TYR A 241 -1.00 -2.81 5.28
N ASN A 242 0.14 -2.88 5.97
CA ASN A 242 0.18 -2.89 7.43
C ASN A 242 -0.30 -1.56 8.04
N ASN A 243 0.04 -0.41 7.44
CA ASN A 243 -0.49 0.90 7.83
C ASN A 243 -2.02 0.97 7.66
N LEU A 244 -2.55 0.46 6.55
CA LEU A 244 -3.99 0.34 6.33
C LEU A 244 -4.67 -0.56 7.39
N ILE A 245 -4.08 -1.71 7.70
CA ILE A 245 -4.59 -2.62 8.75
C ILE A 245 -4.58 -1.92 10.12
N LEU A 246 -3.50 -1.21 10.46
CA LEU A 246 -3.39 -0.42 11.69
C LEU A 246 -4.48 0.65 11.79
N TYR A 247 -4.61 1.48 10.75
CA TYR A 247 -5.57 2.58 10.69
C TYR A 247 -7.03 2.12 10.86
N ALA A 248 -7.35 0.93 10.36
CA ALA A 248 -8.68 0.34 10.54
C ALA A 248 -8.94 -0.26 11.95
N GLY A 249 -7.90 -0.41 12.79
CA GLY A 249 -7.98 -0.99 14.14
C GLY A 249 -7.38 -2.39 14.28
N GLY A 250 -6.44 -2.79 13.42
CA GLY A 250 -5.80 -4.11 13.44
C GLY A 250 -6.56 -5.17 12.64
N SER A 251 -5.97 -6.36 12.51
CA SER A 251 -6.35 -7.40 11.52
C SER A 251 -7.85 -7.77 11.46
N TYR A 252 -8.51 -7.91 12.61
CA TYR A 252 -9.94 -8.27 12.67
C TYR A 252 -10.84 -7.11 12.26
N GLU A 253 -10.59 -5.93 12.82
CA GLU A 253 -11.35 -4.71 12.53
C GLU A 253 -11.16 -4.26 11.08
N ALA A 254 -9.92 -4.32 10.57
CA ALA A 254 -9.59 -4.12 9.17
C ALA A 254 -10.43 -5.02 8.27
N ALA A 255 -10.55 -6.31 8.60
CA ALA A 255 -11.38 -7.21 7.81
C ALA A 255 -12.85 -6.75 7.75
N LEU A 256 -13.45 -6.33 8.88
CA LEU A 256 -14.83 -5.83 8.89
C LEU A 256 -14.99 -4.49 8.14
N LYS A 257 -13.99 -3.62 8.17
CA LYS A 257 -14.11 -2.20 7.76
C LYS A 257 -13.68 -1.87 6.33
N ILE A 258 -12.87 -2.72 5.67
CA ILE A 258 -12.37 -2.48 4.29
C ILE A 258 -13.00 -3.39 3.22
N LYS A 259 -13.70 -4.46 3.64
CA LYS A 259 -14.47 -5.31 2.74
C LYS A 259 -15.71 -4.58 2.24
N SER A 260 -15.98 -4.69 0.94
CA SER A 260 -17.24 -4.27 0.32
C SER A 260 -18.45 -4.87 1.05
N GLN A 261 -19.57 -4.14 1.02
CA GLN A 261 -20.84 -4.56 1.62
C GLN A 261 -21.50 -5.72 0.86
N VAL A 262 -21.07 -6.05 -0.36
CA VAL A 262 -21.63 -7.12 -1.23
C VAL A 262 -20.62 -8.23 -1.55
N GLY A 263 -21.13 -9.34 -2.09
CA GLY A 263 -20.34 -10.49 -2.57
C GLY A 263 -19.76 -11.41 -1.51
N TRP A 264 -19.39 -10.89 -0.34
CA TRP A 264 -18.94 -11.67 0.81
C TRP A 264 -20.09 -12.49 1.42
N LYS A 265 -19.77 -13.65 2.00
CA LYS A 265 -20.75 -14.55 2.64
C LYS A 265 -21.12 -14.15 4.07
N ASP A 266 -20.30 -13.33 4.71
CA ASP A 266 -20.50 -12.81 6.07
C ASP A 266 -21.18 -11.43 6.03
N SER A 267 -22.12 -11.17 6.93
CA SER A 267 -22.97 -9.96 6.91
C SER A 267 -22.49 -8.84 7.85
N LEU A 268 -21.19 -8.75 8.12
CA LEU A 268 -20.60 -7.77 9.05
C LEU A 268 -19.59 -6.81 8.40
N ASN A 269 -19.60 -6.74 7.06
CA ASN A 269 -18.73 -5.85 6.30
C ASN A 269 -19.38 -4.47 6.21
N SER A 270 -18.67 -3.41 6.58
CA SER A 270 -19.22 -2.05 6.63
C SER A 270 -18.66 -1.11 5.58
N ASP A 271 -17.50 -1.42 5.00
CA ASP A 271 -16.77 -0.60 4.02
C ASP A 271 -16.68 0.90 4.39
N ILE A 272 -16.48 1.23 5.67
CA ILE A 272 -16.51 2.62 6.16
C ILE A 272 -15.40 3.50 5.57
N TYR A 273 -14.35 2.88 5.04
CA TYR A 273 -13.25 3.57 4.36
C TYR A 273 -13.37 3.59 2.84
N GLY A 274 -14.46 3.06 2.26
CA GLY A 274 -14.70 3.05 0.81
C GLY A 274 -13.60 2.36 0.01
N LEU A 275 -13.02 1.30 0.58
CA LEU A 275 -12.02 0.49 -0.10
C LEU A 275 -12.65 -0.64 -0.90
N SER A 276 -13.87 -1.05 -0.57
CA SER A 276 -14.71 -1.87 -1.45
C SER A 276 -14.02 -3.15 -1.94
N PHE A 277 -13.15 -3.76 -1.13
CA PHE A 277 -12.50 -5.02 -1.47
C PHE A 277 -13.56 -6.11 -1.67
N LEU A 278 -13.58 -6.72 -2.86
CA LEU A 278 -14.47 -7.83 -3.23
C LEU A 278 -13.77 -9.18 -3.05
N PRO A 279 -14.50 -10.29 -2.81
CA PRO A 279 -13.93 -11.62 -2.62
C PRO A 279 -13.54 -12.26 -3.96
N GLY A 280 -12.54 -11.67 -4.63
CA GLY A 280 -12.11 -12.09 -5.96
C GLY A 280 -11.37 -13.43 -6.00
N GLY A 281 -10.89 -13.95 -4.87
CA GLY A 281 -10.06 -15.15 -4.85
C GLY A 281 -8.76 -14.97 -5.66
N ARG A 282 -8.18 -16.07 -6.17
CA ARG A 282 -6.92 -16.09 -6.95
C ARG A 282 -6.99 -16.99 -8.17
N SER A 283 -6.17 -16.69 -9.17
CA SER A 283 -6.05 -17.44 -10.42
C SER A 283 -4.85 -18.38 -10.39
N THR A 284 -5.09 -19.69 -10.47
CA THR A 284 -4.01 -20.70 -10.55
C THR A 284 -3.61 -21.01 -11.99
N ALA A 285 -3.37 -19.95 -12.77
CA ALA A 285 -3.19 -19.93 -14.23
C ALA A 285 -4.44 -20.29 -15.06
N ILE A 286 -4.47 -19.79 -16.31
CA ILE A 286 -5.53 -19.96 -17.32
C ILE A 286 -6.93 -19.68 -16.75
N GLY A 287 -7.13 -18.48 -16.20
CA GLY A 287 -8.45 -17.93 -15.83
C GLY A 287 -9.27 -18.70 -14.77
N ASN A 288 -8.70 -19.75 -14.16
CA ASN A 288 -9.39 -20.58 -13.17
C ASN A 288 -9.30 -19.94 -11.78
N ILE A 289 -10.26 -19.06 -11.48
CA ILE A 289 -10.44 -18.41 -10.18
C ILE A 289 -10.81 -19.47 -9.13
N LYS A 290 -10.14 -19.41 -7.98
CA LYS A 290 -10.38 -20.24 -6.78
C LYS A 290 -10.48 -19.37 -5.54
N ASP A 291 -10.97 -19.96 -4.46
CA ASP A 291 -10.95 -19.36 -3.12
C ASP A 291 -11.76 -18.05 -3.01
N ILE A 292 -12.89 -17.98 -3.74
CA ILE A 292 -13.87 -16.86 -3.82
C ILE A 292 -14.67 -16.58 -2.51
N SER A 293 -14.04 -16.79 -1.36
CA SER A 293 -14.48 -16.34 -0.04
C SER A 293 -13.41 -15.49 0.66
N GLU A 294 -12.34 -15.18 -0.07
CA GLU A 294 -11.17 -14.41 0.33
C GLU A 294 -10.78 -13.52 -0.87
N THR A 295 -9.89 -12.55 -0.66
CA THR A 295 -9.27 -11.80 -1.73
C THR A 295 -7.80 -11.54 -1.45
N PHE A 296 -7.05 -11.39 -2.52
CA PHE A 296 -5.59 -11.50 -2.51
C PHE A 296 -5.00 -10.45 -3.44
N SER A 297 -4.13 -9.60 -2.90
CA SER A 297 -3.42 -8.57 -3.66
C SER A 297 -1.92 -8.77 -3.53
N TRP A 298 -1.18 -8.55 -4.61
CA TRP A 298 0.27 -8.54 -4.57
C TRP A 298 0.83 -7.33 -3.82
N THR A 299 2.01 -7.52 -3.24
CA THR A 299 2.85 -6.41 -2.76
C THR A 299 4.12 -6.31 -3.61
N SER A 300 4.80 -5.17 -3.54
CA SER A 300 6.13 -4.97 -4.15
C SER A 300 7.26 -5.68 -3.40
N THR A 301 6.98 -6.36 -2.28
CA THR A 301 7.99 -6.98 -1.41
C THR A 301 8.26 -8.45 -1.77
N GLU A 302 9.52 -8.77 -2.10
CA GLU A 302 9.98 -10.15 -2.30
C GLU A 302 10.23 -10.88 -0.97
N TYR A 303 10.08 -12.21 -0.95
CA TYR A 303 10.63 -13.07 0.11
C TYR A 303 11.88 -13.82 -0.36
N ASP A 304 11.81 -14.51 -1.49
CA ASP A 304 12.97 -15.14 -2.14
C ASP A 304 12.80 -15.28 -3.67
N GLU A 305 13.74 -15.98 -4.32
CA GLU A 305 13.72 -16.30 -5.75
C GLU A 305 12.41 -16.95 -6.27
N LYS A 306 11.64 -17.64 -5.43
CA LYS A 306 10.37 -18.31 -5.78
C LYS A 306 9.13 -17.59 -5.23
N PHE A 307 9.25 -16.93 -4.08
CA PHE A 307 8.13 -16.42 -3.30
C PHE A 307 8.15 -14.91 -3.15
N ALA A 308 6.97 -14.30 -3.20
CA ALA A 308 6.75 -12.89 -2.90
C ALA A 308 5.65 -12.72 -1.84
N ALA A 309 5.64 -11.56 -1.19
CA ALA A 309 4.66 -11.23 -0.17
C ALA A 309 3.35 -10.70 -0.78
N TRP A 310 2.25 -11.01 -0.11
CA TRP A 310 0.89 -10.78 -0.57
C TRP A 310 0.00 -10.38 0.61
N PHE A 311 -0.93 -9.49 0.32
CA PHE A 311 -2.04 -9.15 1.21
C PHE A 311 -3.16 -10.18 1.04
N ILE A 312 -3.62 -10.74 2.16
CA ILE A 312 -4.78 -11.62 2.25
C ILE A 312 -5.86 -10.93 3.08
N LEU A 313 -7.10 -10.97 2.57
CA LEU A 313 -8.29 -10.49 3.25
C LEU A 313 -9.38 -11.56 3.20
N SER A 314 -9.96 -11.87 4.36
CA SER A 314 -10.85 -13.00 4.59
C SER A 314 -12.12 -12.59 5.38
N SER A 315 -12.91 -13.57 5.81
CA SER A 315 -14.09 -13.35 6.65
C SER A 315 -13.80 -12.53 7.92
N ARG A 316 -12.65 -12.76 8.58
CA ARG A 316 -12.32 -12.26 9.93
C ARG A 316 -10.85 -11.84 10.13
N SER A 317 -10.06 -11.77 9.06
CA SER A 317 -8.63 -11.42 9.15
C SER A 317 -8.17 -10.72 7.87
N ALA A 318 -7.40 -9.64 8.05
CA ALA A 318 -6.60 -8.97 7.03
C ALA A 318 -5.12 -9.03 7.44
N GLY A 319 -4.21 -9.33 6.52
CA GLY A 319 -2.79 -9.47 6.87
C GLY A 319 -1.85 -9.66 5.68
N ILE A 320 -0.55 -9.59 5.96
CA ILE A 320 0.53 -9.93 5.03
C ILE A 320 1.00 -11.37 5.26
N VAL A 321 1.23 -12.09 4.17
CA VAL A 321 1.85 -13.42 4.14
C VAL A 321 2.99 -13.41 3.12
N TYR A 322 4.02 -14.25 3.30
CA TYR A 322 5.31 -14.12 2.58
C TYR A 322 5.62 -15.24 1.56
N ASN A 323 4.82 -16.30 1.52
CA ASN A 323 5.16 -17.55 0.84
C ASN A 323 4.35 -17.83 -0.44
N HIS A 324 3.90 -16.80 -1.17
CA HIS A 324 3.15 -17.01 -2.41
C HIS A 324 4.08 -17.21 -3.60
N THR A 325 3.92 -18.32 -4.33
CA THR A 325 4.73 -18.57 -5.52
C THR A 325 4.44 -17.50 -6.57
N LYS A 326 5.50 -16.84 -7.06
CA LYS A 326 5.44 -15.69 -7.98
C LYS A 326 4.72 -15.94 -9.32
N ASN A 327 4.53 -17.22 -9.69
CA ASN A 327 3.91 -17.66 -10.94
C ASN A 327 2.40 -17.93 -10.86
N MET A 328 1.80 -17.81 -9.68
CA MET A 328 0.34 -17.72 -9.54
C MET A 328 -0.11 -16.28 -9.76
N ALA A 329 -1.39 -16.05 -10.01
CA ALA A 329 -1.88 -14.71 -10.31
C ALA A 329 -2.96 -14.21 -9.33
N ASN A 330 -2.71 -13.03 -8.77
CA ASN A 330 -3.55 -12.33 -7.80
C ASN A 330 -3.91 -10.94 -8.36
N ALA A 331 -4.84 -10.25 -7.70
CA ALA A 331 -5.10 -8.85 -7.99
C ALA A 331 -3.87 -7.98 -7.67
N VAL A 332 -3.90 -6.73 -8.13
CA VAL A 332 -3.08 -5.65 -7.56
C VAL A 332 -3.92 -4.39 -7.45
N ARG A 333 -3.66 -3.60 -6.42
CA ARG A 333 -4.39 -2.38 -6.10
C ARG A 333 -3.39 -1.28 -5.83
N CYS A 334 -3.35 -0.27 -6.69
CA CYS A 334 -2.32 0.74 -6.62
C CYS A 334 -2.59 1.77 -5.51
N ILE A 335 -1.50 2.29 -4.95
CA ILE A 335 -1.46 3.42 -4.02
C ILE A 335 -0.77 4.60 -4.71
N LYS A 336 -1.18 5.83 -4.41
CA LYS A 336 -0.63 7.04 -5.01
C LYS A 336 0.71 7.40 -4.37
N ASP A 337 1.67 7.84 -5.18
CA ASP A 337 3.03 8.21 -4.74
C ASP A 337 3.03 9.41 -3.78
N THR A 338 2.08 10.32 -3.95
CA THR A 338 1.88 11.50 -3.09
C THR A 338 0.94 11.18 -1.94
N LEU A 339 1.42 11.34 -0.70
CA LEU A 339 0.56 11.48 0.47
C LEU A 339 -0.30 12.75 0.36
N VAL A 340 -1.46 12.73 1.02
CA VAL A 340 -2.30 13.92 1.21
C VAL A 340 -1.68 14.81 2.29
N GLU A 341 -1.58 16.10 1.98
CA GLU A 341 -1.27 17.16 2.94
C GLU A 341 -2.46 17.33 3.90
N ASP A 342 -2.19 17.14 5.18
CA ASP A 342 -3.13 17.29 6.29
C ASP A 342 -2.38 17.97 7.43
N SER A 343 -2.90 19.10 7.92
CA SER A 343 -2.21 19.96 8.89
C SER A 343 -1.92 19.28 10.24
N PHE A 344 -2.54 18.14 10.55
CA PHE A 344 -2.10 17.28 11.66
C PHE A 344 -0.87 16.45 11.26
N TYR A 345 -0.98 15.65 10.20
CA TYR A 345 0.06 14.69 9.81
C TYR A 345 1.30 15.32 9.16
N ASP A 346 1.19 16.50 8.57
CA ASP A 346 2.32 17.25 7.98
C ASP A 346 3.30 17.74 9.05
N THR A 347 2.91 17.73 10.33
CA THR A 347 3.83 17.95 11.45
C THR A 347 4.75 16.75 11.70
N ILE A 348 4.37 15.53 11.31
CA ILE A 348 5.04 14.28 11.74
C ILE A 348 6.37 14.07 10.99
N THR A 349 7.47 14.13 11.73
CA THR A 349 8.81 13.78 11.22
C THR A 349 8.98 12.26 11.15
N ILE A 350 9.35 11.73 9.99
CA ILE A 350 9.74 10.32 9.83
C ILE A 350 11.10 10.08 10.52
N ALA A 351 11.14 9.10 11.42
CA ALA A 351 12.35 8.67 12.11
C ALA A 351 13.29 7.91 11.17
N GLN A 352 14.60 8.13 11.33
CA GLN A 352 15.61 7.27 10.72
C GLN A 352 16.01 6.17 11.72
N PRO A 353 16.19 4.90 11.29
CA PRO A 353 16.74 3.85 12.13
C PRO A 353 18.09 4.25 12.74
N CYS A 354 18.22 4.10 14.06
CA CYS A 354 19.47 4.34 14.78
C CYS A 354 20.25 3.06 15.10
N ARG A 355 19.64 1.88 14.94
CA ARG A 355 20.27 0.57 15.17
C ARG A 355 20.06 -0.38 13.98
N THR A 356 21.05 -1.23 13.72
CA THR A 356 21.02 -2.34 12.75
C THR A 356 21.46 -3.65 13.44
N GLU A 357 21.62 -4.74 12.69
CA GLU A 357 22.24 -5.96 13.23
C GLU A 357 23.74 -5.79 13.51
N GLN A 358 24.38 -4.77 12.90
CA GLN A 358 25.83 -4.58 12.91
C GLN A 358 26.28 -3.37 13.75
N GLU A 359 25.42 -2.35 13.91
CA GLU A 359 25.74 -1.08 14.58
C GLU A 359 24.60 -0.62 15.50
N ASP A 360 24.95 0.03 16.61
CA ASP A 360 24.01 0.75 17.48
C ASP A 360 24.49 2.19 17.65
N ASN A 361 23.78 3.11 16.99
CA ASN A 361 24.00 4.55 17.03
C ASN A 361 22.85 5.27 17.79
N CYS A 362 21.97 4.55 18.50
CA CYS A 362 20.85 5.12 19.23
C CYS A 362 21.34 5.96 20.43
N THR A 363 21.09 7.27 20.37
CA THR A 363 21.46 8.22 21.43
C THR A 363 20.30 8.38 22.40
N TYR A 364 20.50 7.87 23.63
CA TYR A 364 19.53 7.96 24.71
C TYR A 364 19.71 9.23 25.54
N GLY A 365 18.58 9.85 25.91
CA GLY A 365 18.50 10.81 27.01
C GLY A 365 18.13 10.12 28.32
N GLU A 366 17.92 10.92 29.37
CA GLU A 366 17.48 10.47 30.69
C GLU A 366 16.34 11.36 31.19
N PHE A 367 15.39 10.78 31.93
CA PHE A 367 14.32 11.46 32.64
C PHE A 367 14.28 10.95 34.08
N THR A 368 14.18 11.83 35.07
CA THR A 368 14.11 11.46 36.49
C THR A 368 12.71 11.70 37.03
N ASP A 369 12.05 10.63 37.51
CA ASP A 369 10.77 10.74 38.20
C ASP A 369 10.97 11.41 39.59
N PRO A 370 10.37 12.60 39.84
CA PRO A 370 10.60 13.32 41.09
C PRO A 370 9.87 12.71 42.31
N ARG A 371 9.07 11.64 42.11
CA ARG A 371 8.28 10.98 43.16
C ARG A 371 9.07 9.90 43.90
N ASP A 372 9.94 9.19 43.19
CA ASP A 372 10.78 8.09 43.71
C ASP A 372 12.28 8.23 43.39
N ASN A 373 12.67 9.16 42.51
CA ASN A 373 14.02 9.34 41.94
C ASN A 373 14.46 8.23 40.98
N GLN A 374 13.51 7.45 40.42
CA GLN A 374 13.84 6.52 39.34
C GLN A 374 14.25 7.31 38.09
N VAL A 375 15.44 7.01 37.58
CA VAL A 375 15.91 7.50 36.27
C VAL A 375 15.47 6.50 35.20
N TYR A 376 14.86 6.99 34.13
CA TYR A 376 14.47 6.23 32.95
C TYR A 376 15.25 6.73 31.75
N LYS A 377 15.72 5.83 30.89
CA LYS A 377 16.23 6.23 29.57
C LYS A 377 15.10 6.76 28.69
N THR A 378 15.41 7.76 27.88
CA THR A 378 14.49 8.31 26.87
C THR A 378 15.10 8.26 25.48
N ILE A 379 14.26 8.20 24.45
CA ILE A 379 14.69 8.09 23.05
C ILE A 379 13.76 8.93 22.16
N LYS A 380 14.33 9.73 21.25
CA LYS A 380 13.54 10.55 20.31
C LYS A 380 13.22 9.74 19.06
N ILE A 381 11.93 9.57 18.76
CA ILE A 381 11.44 8.89 17.57
C ILE A 381 10.48 9.85 16.84
N GLY A 382 10.88 10.27 15.65
CA GLY A 382 10.22 11.37 14.94
C GLY A 382 10.27 12.66 15.76
N ASN A 383 9.09 13.19 16.13
CA ASN A 383 8.98 14.36 17.00
C ASN A 383 8.98 14.01 18.49
N GLN A 384 8.52 12.81 18.85
CA GLN A 384 8.19 12.41 20.21
C GLN A 384 9.41 11.91 20.98
N VAL A 385 9.43 12.13 22.30
CA VAL A 385 10.49 11.64 23.19
C VAL A 385 9.90 10.58 24.11
N TRP A 386 10.10 9.32 23.78
CA TRP A 386 9.54 8.17 24.47
C TRP A 386 10.44 7.68 25.59
N PHE A 387 9.89 7.13 26.67
CA PHE A 387 10.66 6.31 27.60
C PHE A 387 11.11 5.02 26.88
N ALA A 388 12.40 4.68 26.96
CA ALA A 388 12.94 3.41 26.46
C ALA A 388 12.69 2.23 27.44
N GLU A 389 12.09 2.52 28.60
CA GLU A 389 11.75 1.58 29.67
C GLU A 389 10.27 1.71 30.04
N ASN A 390 9.71 0.65 30.63
CA ASN A 390 8.38 0.73 31.24
C ASN A 390 8.44 1.47 32.59
N LEU A 391 7.35 2.14 32.95
CA LEU A 391 7.19 2.83 34.24
C LEU A 391 7.40 1.85 35.42
N LYS A 392 8.13 2.28 36.46
CA LYS A 392 8.52 1.49 37.65
C LYS A 392 7.89 2.02 38.96
N TYR A 393 7.17 3.14 38.89
CA TYR A 393 6.55 3.83 40.01
C TYR A 393 5.60 2.92 40.82
N GLU A 394 5.73 2.91 42.15
CA GLU A 394 4.98 2.00 43.03
C GLU A 394 3.57 2.49 43.37
N THR A 395 2.55 1.72 42.99
CA THR A 395 1.21 1.82 43.60
C THR A 395 0.93 0.60 44.47
N SER A 396 0.01 0.74 45.42
CA SER A 396 -0.43 -0.36 46.32
C SER A 396 -1.01 -1.59 45.60
N ILE A 397 -1.35 -1.46 44.31
CA ILE A 397 -1.97 -2.50 43.49
C ILE A 397 -1.02 -2.99 42.37
N SER A 398 -0.03 -2.19 41.98
CA SER A 398 0.98 -2.52 40.95
C SER A 398 1.73 -3.84 41.20
N ARG A 399 2.20 -4.50 40.14
CA ARG A 399 2.93 -5.79 40.20
C ARG A 399 4.15 -5.82 39.28
N CYS A 400 5.16 -6.61 39.65
CA CYS A 400 6.32 -6.92 38.80
C CYS A 400 6.08 -8.25 38.05
N TYR A 401 6.37 -8.30 36.74
CA TYR A 401 6.44 -9.59 36.05
C TYR A 401 7.64 -10.38 36.55
N ALA A 402 7.47 -11.68 36.82
CA ALA A 402 8.51 -12.59 37.31
C ALA A 402 9.28 -12.14 38.59
N ASN A 403 8.74 -11.17 39.34
CA ASN A 403 9.42 -10.42 40.42
C ASN A 403 10.61 -9.54 39.95
N ASP A 404 10.70 -9.24 38.67
CA ASP A 404 11.72 -8.41 38.04
C ASP A 404 11.11 -7.11 37.50
N CYS A 405 10.91 -6.15 38.41
CA CYS A 405 10.49 -4.79 38.03
C CYS A 405 11.61 -3.98 37.33
N ASP A 406 12.87 -4.36 37.52
CA ASP A 406 14.01 -3.62 36.99
C ASP A 406 14.13 -3.79 35.47
N LEU A 407 13.86 -5.00 34.96
CA LEU A 407 13.80 -5.31 33.54
C LEU A 407 12.45 -4.92 32.92
N TYR A 408 11.33 -5.42 33.46
CA TYR A 408 10.02 -5.31 32.79
C TYR A 408 9.21 -4.08 33.17
N GLY A 409 9.65 -3.31 34.16
CA GLY A 409 8.82 -2.29 34.81
C GLY A 409 7.67 -2.90 35.61
N ARG A 410 6.72 -2.02 35.96
CA ARG A 410 5.49 -2.38 36.65
C ARG A 410 4.30 -2.49 35.72
N TYR A 411 3.36 -3.33 36.15
CA TYR A 411 2.07 -3.54 35.54
C TYR A 411 1.00 -2.96 36.46
N TYR A 412 -0.02 -2.33 35.88
CA TYR A 412 -1.03 -1.52 36.57
C TYR A 412 -2.44 -1.93 36.12
N LEU A 413 -3.41 -1.96 37.05
CA LEU A 413 -4.83 -2.02 36.66
C LEU A 413 -5.25 -0.66 36.10
N TRP A 414 -6.24 -0.63 35.21
CA TRP A 414 -6.88 0.63 34.80
C TRP A 414 -7.45 1.42 36.00
N ARG A 415 -7.87 0.73 37.06
CA ARG A 415 -8.31 1.36 38.32
C ARG A 415 -7.19 2.15 39.02
N ASP A 416 -5.93 1.75 38.86
CA ASP A 416 -4.80 2.44 39.47
C ASP A 416 -4.60 3.79 38.78
N ILE A 417 -4.64 3.79 37.45
CA ILE A 417 -4.59 4.98 36.59
C ILE A 417 -5.76 5.92 36.92
N ALA A 418 -6.99 5.40 36.93
CA ALA A 418 -8.19 6.19 37.24
C ALA A 418 -8.16 6.79 38.67
N ASN A 419 -7.61 6.07 39.66
CA ASN A 419 -7.49 6.56 41.03
C ASN A 419 -6.40 7.64 41.21
N ASN A 420 -5.41 7.74 40.31
CA ASN A 420 -4.33 8.72 40.37
C ASN A 420 -4.57 9.94 39.45
N GLY A 421 -5.81 10.14 38.99
CA GLY A 421 -6.22 11.29 38.17
C GLY A 421 -6.42 10.99 36.69
N GLY A 422 -6.17 9.75 36.25
CA GLY A 422 -6.23 9.33 34.85
C GLY A 422 -4.85 9.16 34.20
N ASP A 423 -3.77 9.40 34.94
CA ASP A 423 -2.38 9.21 34.51
C ASP A 423 -1.55 8.63 35.67
N LEU A 424 -0.44 7.97 35.36
CA LEU A 424 0.57 7.50 36.32
C LEU A 424 2.00 7.92 35.97
N CYS A 425 2.23 8.54 34.81
CA CYS A 425 3.52 9.09 34.43
C CYS A 425 3.92 10.28 35.33
N PRO A 426 5.22 10.55 35.53
CA PRO A 426 5.70 11.68 36.31
C PRO A 426 5.52 13.01 35.58
N ALA A 427 5.19 14.09 36.30
CA ALA A 427 5.00 15.42 35.71
C ALA A 427 6.22 15.88 34.87
N GLY A 428 5.97 16.40 33.66
CA GLY A 428 6.97 16.49 32.59
C GLY A 428 6.92 15.30 31.62
N SER A 429 6.00 14.36 31.83
CA SER A 429 5.64 13.26 30.94
C SER A 429 4.21 12.82 31.22
N HIS A 430 3.57 12.16 30.25
CA HIS A 430 2.19 11.69 30.37
C HIS A 430 1.98 10.30 29.74
N MET A 431 0.79 9.74 30.00
CA MET A 431 0.34 8.49 29.40
C MET A 431 -0.08 8.72 27.94
N PRO A 432 0.53 8.01 26.97
CA PRO A 432 0.35 8.27 25.54
C PRO A 432 -1.09 8.04 25.07
N SER A 433 -1.59 8.98 24.27
CA SER A 433 -2.86 8.86 23.58
C SER A 433 -2.79 7.88 22.41
N LYS A 434 -3.95 7.45 21.89
CA LYS A 434 -4.05 6.62 20.68
C LYS A 434 -3.44 7.33 19.46
N GLU A 435 -3.68 8.64 19.37
CA GLU A 435 -3.19 9.53 18.30
C GLU A 435 -1.66 9.71 18.39
N GLU A 436 -1.10 9.68 19.60
CA GLU A 436 0.34 9.70 19.82
C GLU A 436 1.01 8.35 19.52
N TRP A 437 0.38 7.25 19.88
CA TRP A 437 0.80 5.92 19.44
C TRP A 437 0.77 5.80 17.91
N GLU A 438 -0.27 6.31 17.25
CA GLU A 438 -0.33 6.40 15.79
C GLU A 438 0.79 7.28 15.21
N THR A 439 1.09 8.41 15.87
CA THR A 439 2.23 9.28 15.51
C THR A 439 3.57 8.54 15.60
N LEU A 440 3.77 7.68 16.60
CA LEU A 440 4.93 6.79 16.66
C LEU A 440 4.97 5.83 15.46
N PHE A 441 3.86 5.17 15.12
CA PHE A 441 3.82 4.23 13.99
C PHE A 441 4.07 4.90 12.65
N TRP A 442 3.54 6.11 12.42
CA TRP A 442 3.86 6.91 11.24
C TRP A 442 5.32 7.39 11.24
N ALA A 443 5.88 7.75 12.40
CA ALA A 443 7.31 8.08 12.50
C ALA A 443 8.20 6.88 12.16
N VAL A 444 7.83 5.65 12.53
CA VAL A 444 8.61 4.44 12.21
C VAL A 444 8.21 3.73 10.91
N SER A 445 7.19 4.18 10.17
CA SER A 445 6.73 3.53 8.93
C SER A 445 7.62 3.80 7.71
N GLY A 446 8.93 3.84 7.91
CA GLY A 446 9.92 3.75 6.86
C GLY A 446 10.03 2.32 6.31
N ALA A 447 11.18 1.98 5.72
CA ALA A 447 11.35 0.75 4.93
C ALA A 447 11.23 -0.59 5.71
N ASN A 448 11.06 -0.59 7.04
CA ASN A 448 10.83 -1.80 7.85
C ASN A 448 9.86 -1.56 9.03
N ALA A 449 8.71 -2.21 8.96
CA ALA A 449 7.86 -2.72 10.05
C ALA A 449 7.51 -1.78 11.25
N SER A 450 6.35 -1.14 11.18
CA SER A 450 5.80 -0.28 12.24
C SER A 450 5.51 -0.94 13.61
N GLY A 451 5.53 -2.28 13.71
CA GLY A 451 5.45 -2.99 15.00
C GLY A 451 6.67 -3.84 15.34
N ALA A 452 7.31 -4.49 14.37
CA ALA A 452 8.50 -5.31 14.65
C ALA A 452 9.75 -4.49 14.95
N ALA A 453 9.95 -3.34 14.29
CA ALA A 453 11.11 -2.47 14.48
C ALA A 453 11.18 -1.78 15.85
N LEU A 454 10.13 -1.90 16.67
CA LEU A 454 10.04 -1.42 18.06
C LEU A 454 10.38 -2.51 19.10
N LYS A 455 10.51 -3.78 18.69
CA LYS A 455 10.69 -4.93 19.59
C LYS A 455 12.16 -5.15 19.92
N SER A 456 12.44 -5.41 21.20
CA SER A 456 13.75 -5.89 21.63
C SER A 456 14.09 -7.26 21.03
N SER A 457 15.37 -7.63 21.01
CA SER A 457 15.86 -8.92 20.48
C SER A 457 15.51 -10.16 21.33
N THR A 458 14.73 -9.98 22.41
CA THR A 458 14.46 -11.00 23.43
C THR A 458 13.24 -11.90 23.14
N TRP A 459 12.43 -11.57 22.13
CA TRP A 459 11.19 -12.28 21.78
C TRP A 459 11.47 -13.69 21.20
N ARG A 460 10.59 -14.68 21.41
CA ARG A 460 10.79 -16.07 20.97
C ARG A 460 10.69 -16.28 19.46
N LYS A 461 9.88 -15.47 18.78
CA LYS A 461 9.64 -15.45 17.32
C LYS A 461 9.95 -14.05 16.78
N ARG A 462 10.21 -13.94 15.47
CA ARG A 462 10.49 -12.67 14.76
C ARG A 462 11.50 -11.80 15.53
N LYS A 463 12.72 -12.32 15.69
CA LYS A 463 13.83 -11.63 16.37
C LYS A 463 14.44 -10.56 15.47
N GLU A 464 13.66 -9.53 15.24
CA GLU A 464 14.10 -8.34 14.51
C GLU A 464 14.86 -7.39 15.43
N VAL A 465 15.46 -6.36 14.84
CA VAL A 465 16.22 -5.35 15.56
C VAL A 465 15.27 -4.26 16.03
N ASP A 466 15.42 -3.85 17.30
CA ASP A 466 14.88 -2.59 17.82
C ASP A 466 15.59 -1.42 17.12
N HIS A 467 15.17 -1.12 15.89
CA HIS A 467 15.80 -0.18 14.98
C HIS A 467 15.76 1.27 15.49
N PHE A 468 14.82 1.58 16.38
CA PHE A 468 14.54 2.93 16.87
C PHE A 468 14.86 3.13 18.36
N GLY A 469 15.42 2.12 19.02
CA GLY A 469 15.82 2.21 20.42
C GLY A 469 14.67 2.16 21.44
N PHE A 470 13.44 1.87 21.00
CA PHE A 470 12.22 1.87 21.80
C PHE A 470 12.16 0.72 22.80
N SER A 471 12.74 -0.43 22.46
CA SER A 471 12.89 -1.59 23.35
C SER A 471 11.57 -2.06 24.00
N ALA A 472 10.57 -2.40 23.18
CA ALA A 472 9.41 -3.14 23.64
C ALA A 472 9.81 -4.57 24.05
N LEU A 473 9.75 -4.86 25.35
CA LEU A 473 10.06 -6.17 25.93
C LEU A 473 8.85 -7.11 25.87
N PRO A 474 9.07 -8.42 25.65
CA PRO A 474 8.00 -9.42 25.67
C PRO A 474 7.51 -9.62 27.11
N ALA A 475 6.31 -9.13 27.38
CA ALA A 475 5.56 -9.33 28.61
C ALA A 475 4.81 -10.68 28.59
N ARG A 476 3.98 -10.88 29.62
CA ARG A 476 2.78 -11.72 29.57
C ARG A 476 1.65 -10.98 30.27
N GLU A 477 0.39 -11.31 29.98
CA GLU A 477 -0.76 -10.92 30.82
C GLU A 477 -0.47 -11.26 32.28
N PHE A 478 -0.82 -10.35 33.18
CA PHE A 478 -1.36 -10.76 34.46
C PHE A 478 -2.88 -10.75 34.36
N TYR A 479 -3.51 -11.88 34.66
CA TYR A 479 -4.96 -11.99 34.74
C TYR A 479 -5.38 -12.55 36.11
N GLY A 480 -6.03 -11.69 36.91
CA GLY A 480 -6.64 -12.01 38.20
C GLY A 480 -5.66 -12.32 39.32
N SER A 481 -4.94 -13.43 39.22
CA SER A 481 -3.93 -13.86 40.21
C SER A 481 -2.71 -14.58 39.62
N SER A 482 -2.63 -14.74 38.29
CA SER A 482 -1.53 -15.47 37.64
C SER A 482 -1.06 -14.79 36.36
N TRP A 483 0.21 -15.02 36.03
CA TRP A 483 0.78 -14.64 34.75
C TRP A 483 0.41 -15.69 33.69
N GLY A 484 0.04 -15.24 32.49
CA GLY A 484 -0.41 -16.09 31.39
C GLY A 484 0.61 -17.18 31.03
N ASN A 485 0.15 -18.36 30.61
CA ASN A 485 1.00 -19.44 30.10
C ASN A 485 0.83 -19.62 28.59
N SER A 486 0.87 -18.50 27.87
CA SER A 486 0.88 -18.43 26.42
C SER A 486 2.19 -18.98 25.82
N ASN A 487 2.06 -19.64 24.67
CA ASN A 487 3.19 -19.96 23.79
C ASN A 487 3.54 -18.81 22.83
N THR A 488 2.70 -17.76 22.81
CA THR A 488 2.93 -16.46 22.17
C THR A 488 3.48 -15.48 23.21
N ASP A 489 4.52 -14.74 22.84
CA ASP A 489 4.92 -13.55 23.59
C ASP A 489 4.18 -12.34 23.03
N TYR A 490 3.94 -11.34 23.87
CA TYR A 490 3.34 -10.07 23.50
C TYR A 490 3.77 -8.97 24.46
N ALA A 491 3.65 -7.73 24.04
CA ALA A 491 3.85 -6.55 24.89
C ALA A 491 2.56 -5.73 24.83
N GLU A 492 2.05 -5.31 25.99
CA GLU A 492 0.80 -4.58 26.07
C GLU A 492 0.92 -3.35 26.98
N PHE A 493 0.46 -2.21 26.48
CA PHE A 493 0.60 -0.90 27.10
C PHE A 493 -0.76 -0.20 27.19
N TRP A 494 -1.06 0.42 28.33
CA TRP A 494 -2.24 1.29 28.43
C TRP A 494 -2.08 2.57 27.60
N SER A 495 -3.15 3.01 26.93
CA SER A 495 -3.29 4.38 26.44
C SER A 495 -4.15 5.22 27.40
N SER A 496 -4.00 6.54 27.35
CA SER A 496 -4.93 7.49 27.99
C SER A 496 -6.26 7.63 27.23
N THR A 497 -6.32 7.26 25.94
CA THR A 497 -7.54 7.41 25.11
C THR A 497 -8.62 6.39 25.47
N LYS A 498 -9.85 6.89 25.61
CA LYS A 498 -11.05 6.13 25.97
C LYS A 498 -11.92 5.86 24.74
N GLY A 499 -12.42 4.64 24.64
CA GLY A 499 -13.41 4.22 23.65
C GLY A 499 -14.86 4.30 24.16
N GLU A 500 -15.81 3.91 23.31
CA GLU A 500 -17.24 3.92 23.63
C GLU A 500 -17.60 2.95 24.78
N ASN A 501 -16.95 1.79 24.80
CA ASN A 501 -17.23 0.67 25.69
C ASN A 501 -16.09 0.41 26.69
N GLY A 502 -14.91 0.96 26.42
CA GLY A 502 -13.68 0.65 27.16
C GLY A 502 -12.56 1.68 27.01
N VAL A 503 -11.34 1.18 27.12
CA VAL A 503 -10.08 1.93 27.04
C VAL A 503 -9.19 1.24 26.03
N TYR A 504 -8.43 2.00 25.25
CA TYR A 504 -7.47 1.41 24.32
C TYR A 504 -6.21 0.94 25.05
N SER A 505 -5.80 -0.30 24.81
CA SER A 505 -4.41 -0.73 24.95
C SER A 505 -3.74 -0.82 23.59
N LEU A 506 -2.41 -0.83 23.60
CA LEU A 506 -1.58 -1.16 22.45
C LEU A 506 -0.94 -2.53 22.67
N SER A 507 -1.25 -3.48 21.79
CA SER A 507 -0.75 -4.86 21.81
C SER A 507 0.22 -5.12 20.65
N LEU A 508 1.39 -5.70 20.94
CA LEU A 508 2.36 -6.21 19.96
C LEU A 508 2.52 -7.72 20.15
N TYR A 509 2.49 -8.54 19.09
CA TYR A 509 2.60 -10.01 19.22
C TYR A 509 3.87 -10.60 18.58
N SER A 510 4.34 -11.71 19.12
CA SER A 510 5.51 -12.46 18.63
C SER A 510 5.34 -13.00 17.21
N ASP A 511 4.11 -13.23 16.76
CA ASP A 511 3.74 -13.73 15.44
C ASP A 511 3.03 -12.70 14.54
N SER A 512 3.14 -11.40 14.83
CA SER A 512 2.75 -10.32 13.90
C SER A 512 3.83 -9.25 13.79
N ASP A 513 4.00 -8.66 12.60
CA ASP A 513 4.90 -7.52 12.37
C ASP A 513 4.26 -6.17 12.75
N VAL A 514 2.97 -6.23 13.08
CA VAL A 514 2.05 -5.12 13.23
C VAL A 514 1.67 -4.95 14.70
N CYS A 515 1.41 -3.71 15.12
CA CYS A 515 0.74 -3.43 16.40
C CYS A 515 -0.79 -3.57 16.25
N TYR A 516 -1.49 -3.60 17.38
CA TYR A 516 -2.95 -3.68 17.45
C TYR A 516 -3.43 -2.71 18.52
N PHE A 517 -4.46 -1.91 18.21
CA PHE A 517 -5.23 -1.22 19.24
C PHE A 517 -6.42 -2.09 19.63
N GLU A 518 -6.55 -2.37 20.92
CA GLU A 518 -7.62 -3.23 21.44
C GLU A 518 -8.45 -2.45 22.46
N GLU A 519 -9.79 -2.44 22.29
CA GLU A 519 -10.68 -1.72 23.21
C GLU A 519 -11.16 -2.62 24.34
N PHE A 520 -10.48 -2.56 25.48
CA PHE A 520 -10.82 -3.35 26.66
C PHE A 520 -11.88 -2.65 27.52
N LYS A 521 -13.05 -3.29 27.65
CA LYS A 521 -14.21 -2.74 28.37
C LYS A 521 -13.85 -2.36 29.81
N TYR A 522 -14.39 -1.24 30.30
CA TYR A 522 -14.09 -0.64 31.63
C TYR A 522 -14.20 -1.58 32.86
N TYR A 523 -14.72 -2.79 32.71
CA TYR A 523 -14.87 -3.82 33.74
C TYR A 523 -13.88 -4.99 33.59
N THR A 524 -12.79 -4.84 32.84
CA THR A 524 -11.61 -5.71 32.87
C THR A 524 -10.82 -5.57 34.18
N SER A 525 -11.48 -5.86 35.32
CA SER A 525 -11.00 -5.57 36.68
C SER A 525 -9.70 -6.27 37.10
N ASP A 526 -9.23 -7.21 36.28
CA ASP A 526 -8.26 -8.25 36.61
C ASP A 526 -7.03 -8.22 35.68
N TYR A 527 -7.04 -7.38 34.62
CA TYR A 527 -5.98 -7.26 33.63
C TYR A 527 -5.00 -6.15 33.98
N MET A 528 -3.71 -6.47 34.09
CA MET A 528 -2.66 -5.48 34.35
C MET A 528 -1.70 -5.37 33.17
N TYR A 529 -1.54 -4.17 32.64
CA TYR A 529 -0.64 -3.85 31.52
C TYR A 529 0.43 -2.87 31.93
N ALA A 530 1.49 -2.76 31.12
CA ALA A 530 2.57 -1.81 31.35
C ALA A 530 2.14 -0.38 31.02
N ILE A 531 2.92 0.60 31.48
CA ILE A 531 2.80 2.00 31.08
C ILE A 531 4.15 2.43 30.49
N ARG A 532 4.08 3.16 29.39
CA ARG A 532 5.20 3.56 28.56
C ARG A 532 5.07 5.06 28.28
N CYS A 533 5.67 5.87 29.13
CA CYS A 533 5.44 7.32 29.15
C CYS A 533 6.08 8.03 27.95
N ILE A 534 5.47 9.14 27.54
CA ILE A 534 6.01 10.11 26.59
C ILE A 534 6.35 11.41 27.35
N VAL A 535 7.54 11.96 27.11
CA VAL A 535 8.02 13.21 27.72
C VAL A 535 7.32 14.41 27.07
N ASP A 536 6.88 15.35 27.90
CA ASP A 536 6.23 16.58 27.45
C ASP A 536 7.25 17.47 26.69
N SER A 537 6.82 18.10 25.59
CA SER A 537 7.62 19.14 24.93
C SER A 537 7.56 20.46 25.70
N GLU A 538 8.70 21.11 25.93
CA GLU A 538 8.81 22.48 26.47
C GLU A 538 8.16 23.55 25.56
#